data_AF-A0AAU9I4T9-F1
#
_entry.id   AF-A0AAU9I4T9-F1
#
_cell.length_a   1.000
_cell.length_b   1.000
_cell.length_c   1.000
_cell.angle_alpha   90.00
_cell.angle_beta   90.00
_cell.angle_gamma   90.00
#
_symmetry.space_group_name_H-M   'P 1'
#
loop_
_entity.id
_entity.type
_entity.pdbx_description
1 polymer ?
#
loop_
_entity_poly.entity_id
_entity_poly.type
_entity_poly.pdbx_seq_one_letter_code
_entity_poly.pdbx_strand_id
1 'polypeptide(L)' 'MDRSELRTHLENLDAAVPTLLKSSPDRCHFWQAFAGMADVIEDGAITGKDAQFVGRRLDEILAWHGLENSDRDC' A
#
# COMPACT_ATOMS: atom_id res chain seq x y z
N MET A 1 -2.18 -13.96 -7.65
CA MET A 1 -0.71 -13.78 -7.65
C MET A 1 -0.10 -14.83 -6.75
N ASP A 2 1.10 -15.30 -7.06
CA ASP A 2 1.89 -16.06 -6.10
C ASP A 2 2.58 -15.14 -5.09
N ARG A 3 3.16 -15.74 -4.05
CA ARG A 3 3.77 -15.00 -2.94
C ARG A 3 4.95 -14.11 -3.38
N SER A 4 5.68 -14.50 -4.42
CA SER A 4 6.80 -13.73 -4.94
C SER A 4 6.32 -12.51 -5.72
N GLU A 5 5.26 -12.66 -6.51
CA GLU A 5 4.60 -11.57 -7.23
C GLU A 5 4.05 -10.53 -6.26
N LEU A 6 3.32 -10.97 -5.22
CA LEU A 6 2.79 -10.07 -4.18
C LEU A 6 3.90 -9.25 -3.52
N ARG A 7 5.04 -9.88 -3.20
CA ARG A 7 6.19 -9.18 -2.63
C ARG A 7 6.74 -8.13 -3.58
N THR A 8 6.92 -8.47 -4.86
CA THR A 8 7.40 -7.51 -5.87
C THR A 8 6.44 -6.31 -6.00
N HIS A 9 5.13 -6.55 -5.99
CA HIS A 9 4.16 -5.45 -6.03
C HIS A 9 4.21 -4.57 -4.78
N LEU A 10 4.41 -5.16 -3.59
CA LEU A 10 4.57 -4.41 -2.34
C LEU A 10 5.86 -3.58 -2.32
N GLU A 11 6.97 -4.12 -2.84
CA GLU A 11 8.23 -3.38 -3.00
C GLU A 11 8.07 -2.21 -3.99
N ASN A 12 7.34 -2.41 -5.09
CA ASN A 12 7.03 -1.34 -6.03
C ASN A 12 6.12 -0.26 -5.43
N LEU A 13 5.14 -0.66 -4.62
CA LEU A 13 4.27 0.27 -3.89
C LEU A 13 5.09 1.11 -2.91
N ASP A 14 5.93 0.48 -2.10
CA ASP A 14 6.84 1.15 -1.16
C ASP A 14 7.71 2.20 -1.86
N ALA A 15 8.34 1.82 -2.98
CA ALA A 15 9.15 2.74 -3.80
C ALA A 15 8.34 3.88 -4.43
N ALA A 16 7.05 3.69 -4.68
CA ALA A 16 6.17 4.70 -5.24
C ALA A 16 5.68 5.72 -4.20
N VAL A 17 5.61 5.37 -2.92
CA VAL A 17 5.06 6.22 -1.85
C VAL A 17 5.66 7.65 -1.83
N PRO A 18 6.99 7.85 -1.88
CA PRO A 18 7.56 9.20 -1.89
C PRO A 18 7.12 10.04 -3.10
N THR A 19 6.97 9.40 -4.26
CA THR A 19 6.53 10.07 -5.49
C THR A 19 5.04 10.41 -5.42
N LEU A 20 4.22 9.50 -4.90
CA LEU A 20 2.80 9.76 -4.65
C LEU A 20 2.63 10.95 -3.70
N LEU A 21 3.32 10.96 -2.57
CA LEU A 21 3.26 12.07 -1.60
C LEU A 21 3.68 13.41 -2.23
N LYS A 22 4.71 13.42 -3.07
CA LYS A 22 5.18 14.64 -3.74
C LYS A 22 4.21 15.13 -4.83
N SER A 23 3.49 14.21 -5.47
CA SER A 23 2.66 14.52 -6.64
C SER A 23 1.19 14.73 -6.29
N SER A 24 0.75 14.29 -5.11
CA SER A 24 -0.60 14.45 -4.63
C SER A 24 -0.85 15.89 -4.14
N PRO A 25 -1.92 16.55 -4.60
CA PRO A 25 -2.29 17.90 -4.15
C PRO A 25 -2.57 17.99 -2.64
N ASP A 26 -3.12 16.92 -2.07
CA ASP A 26 -3.45 16.79 -0.65
C ASP A 26 -3.37 15.31 -0.22
N ARG A 27 -3.63 15.08 1.07
CA ARG A 27 -3.63 13.72 1.64
C ARG A 27 -4.73 12.84 1.07
N CYS A 28 -5.89 13.40 0.70
CA CYS A 28 -7.01 12.66 0.11
C CYS A 28 -6.60 12.02 -1.22
N HIS A 29 -5.97 12.80 -2.10
CA HIS A 29 -5.48 12.31 -3.39
C HIS A 29 -4.36 11.29 -3.23
N PHE A 30 -3.48 11.46 -2.23
CA PHE A 30 -2.50 10.45 -1.88
C PHE A 30 -3.17 9.12 -1.49
N TRP A 31 -4.13 9.15 -0.56
CA TRP A 31 -4.79 7.95 -0.09
C TRP A 31 -5.61 7.26 -1.17
N GLN A 32 -6.28 8.01 -2.05
CA GLN A 32 -6.96 7.44 -3.21
C GLN A 32 -6.00 6.70 -4.15
N ALA A 33 -4.84 7.30 -4.45
CA ALA A 33 -3.86 6.66 -5.32
C ALA A 33 -3.20 5.45 -4.64
N PHE A 34 -2.86 5.56 -3.35
CA PHE A 34 -2.30 4.47 -2.57
C PHE A 34 -3.30 3.30 -2.46
N ALA A 35 -4.56 3.58 -2.13
CA ALA A 35 -5.62 2.56 -2.03
C ALA A 35 -5.83 1.86 -3.37
N GLY A 36 -5.88 2.59 -4.48
CA GLY A 36 -5.99 1.97 -5.81
C GLY A 36 -4.85 1.02 -6.16
N MET A 37 -3.62 1.29 -5.69
CA MET A 37 -2.50 0.37 -5.85
C MET A 37 -2.56 -0.80 -4.86
N ALA A 38 -2.96 -0.54 -3.60
CA ALA A 38 -3.08 -1.56 -2.57
C ALA A 38 -4.18 -2.59 -2.89
N ASP A 39 -5.34 -2.14 -3.38
CA ASP A 39 -6.48 -2.99 -3.77
C ASP A 39 -6.06 -4.04 -4.80
N VAL A 40 -5.24 -3.68 -5.79
CA VAL A 40 -4.74 -4.63 -6.80
C VAL A 40 -3.89 -5.73 -6.17
N ILE A 41 -3.14 -5.41 -5.12
CA ILE A 41 -2.28 -6.36 -4.40
C ILE A 41 -3.14 -7.25 -3.49
N GLU A 42 -4.12 -6.67 -2.79
CA GLU A 42 -5.05 -7.37 -1.93
C GLU A 42 -5.93 -8.35 -2.72
N ASP A 43 -6.47 -7.93 -3.87
CA ASP A 43 -7.21 -8.80 -4.80
C ASP A 43 -6.33 -9.94 -5.35
N GLY A 44 -5.03 -9.69 -5.49
CA GLY A 44 -4.05 -10.70 -5.88
C GLY A 44 -3.80 -11.78 -4.82
N ALA A 45 -4.14 -11.52 -3.56
CA ALA A 45 -3.86 -12.36 -2.39
C ALA A 45 -4.99 -13.35 -2.08
N ILE A 46 -5.13 -14.37 -2.93
CA ILE A 46 -6.26 -15.32 -2.92
C ILE A 46 -6.37 -16.13 -1.61
N THR A 47 -5.26 -16.39 -0.91
CA THR A 47 -5.30 -17.17 0.33
C THR A 47 -5.32 -16.26 1.56
N GLY A 48 -5.96 -16.72 2.64
CA GLY A 48 -5.96 -15.98 3.91
C GLY A 48 -4.55 -15.74 4.49
N LYS A 49 -3.57 -16.61 4.18
CA LYS A 49 -2.17 -16.42 4.59
C LYS A 49 -1.48 -15.32 3.78
N ASP A 50 -1.87 -15.17 2.52
CA ASP A 50 -1.36 -14.11 1.66
C ASP A 50 -2.01 -12.78 1.98
N ALA A 51 -3.33 -12.76 2.21
CA ALA A 51 -4.03 -11.56 2.68
C ALA A 51 -3.43 -11.03 3.99
N GLN A 52 -3.18 -11.91 4.98
CA GLN A 52 -2.51 -11.50 6.23
C GLN A 52 -1.07 -11.02 6.05
N PHE A 53 -0.39 -11.44 4.98
CA PHE A 53 0.95 -10.95 4.69
C PHE A 53 0.90 -9.60 4.02
N VAL A 54 0.04 -9.44 3.02
CA VAL A 54 -0.17 -8.17 2.32
C VAL A 54 -0.56 -7.10 3.33
N GLY A 55 -1.56 -7.34 4.18
CA GLY A 55 -2.00 -6.38 5.20
C GLY A 55 -0.87 -5.96 6.13
N ARG A 56 -0.12 -6.92 6.69
CA ARG A 56 1.05 -6.61 7.54
C ARG A 56 2.11 -5.79 6.80
N ARG A 57 2.36 -6.10 5.53
CA ARG A 57 3.39 -5.40 4.76
C ARG A 57 2.94 -3.99 4.39
N LEU A 58 1.66 -3.78 4.10
CA LEU A 58 1.08 -2.45 3.89
C LEU A 58 1.18 -1.61 5.16
N ASP A 59 0.86 -2.17 6.33
CA ASP A 59 1.00 -1.47 7.60
C ASP A 59 2.47 -1.07 7.88
N GLU A 60 3.44 -1.95 7.59
CA GLU A 60 4.86 -1.64 7.70
C GLU A 60 5.30 -0.50 6.77
N ILE A 61 4.87 -0.53 5.49
CA ILE A 61 5.17 0.53 4.53
C ILE A 61 4.65 1.87 5.06
N LEU A 62 3.40 1.91 5.51
CA LEU A 62 2.81 3.15 6.04
C LEU A 62 3.55 3.66 7.28
N ALA A 63 3.93 2.78 8.20
CA ALA A 63 4.72 3.14 9.37
C ALA A 63 6.10 3.70 8.99
N TRP A 64 6.77 3.12 7.99
CA TRP A 64 8.08 3.60 7.52
C TRP A 64 8.03 4.98 6.88
N HIS A 65 6.92 5.33 6.22
CA HIS A 65 6.71 6.64 5.62
C HIS A 65 6.02 7.65 6.56
N GLY A 66 5.74 7.26 7.82
CA GLY A 66 5.10 8.13 8.81
C GLY A 66 3.63 8.44 8.50
N LEU A 67 2.93 7.50 7.87
CA LEU A 67 1.54 7.63 7.38
C LEU A 67 0.55 6.85 8.26
N GLU A 68 0.66 7.00 9.57
CA GLU A 68 -0.14 6.23 10.53
C GLU A 68 -1.63 6.68 10.53
N ASN A 69 -2.52 5.78 10.98
CA ASN A 69 -4.00 5.80 10.81
C ASN A 69 -4.72 7.15 10.95
N SER A 70 -4.20 8.10 11.74
CA SER A 70 -4.79 9.43 11.93
C SER A 70 -4.84 10.27 10.64
N ASP A 71 -4.04 9.94 9.64
CA ASP A 71 -3.99 10.68 8.39
C ASP A 71 -4.97 10.18 7.32
N ARG A 72 -5.66 9.05 7.56
CA ARG A 72 -6.55 8.39 6.59
C ARG A 72 -7.96 8.97 6.51
N ASP A 73 -8.32 9.87 7.42
CA ASP A 73 -9.61 10.56 7.41
C ASP A 73 -9.55 11.74 6.45
N CYS A 74 -9.96 11.48 5.21
CA CYS A 74 -10.10 12.45 4.13
C CYS A 74 -11.49 12.42 3.51
#